data_AF-A0A382VJW8-F1
#
_entry.id   AF-A0A382VJW8-F1
#
_cell.length_a   1.000
_cell.length_b   1.000
_cell.length_c   1.000
_cell.angle_alpha   90.00
_cell.angle_beta   90.00
_cell.angle_gamma   90.00
#
_symmetry.space_group_name_H-M   'P 1'
#
loop_
_entity.id
_entity.type
_entity.pdbx_description
1 polymer ?
#
loop_
_entity_poly.entity_id
_entity_poly.type
_entity_poly.pdbx_seq_one_letter_code
_entity_poly.pdbx_strand_id
1 'polypeptide(L)'
;MIYNPEFHLSSLISEMIKVFRKHHYKDLEEKLKKIANDNHVISSQKEMARRDFIPNLEYSLDNITGEMVTFADYTARLSEQVQWHQASRGVPEFFEGGYSFSVIIGDSGLVPSTNIRMGLYLQNQNVDYPSHAHEAEEYYLILSGHGSWQIGNSWYDAI
;
A
#
# COMPACT_ATOMS: atom_id res chain seq x y z
N MET A 1 19.17 22.18 -2.23
CA MET A 1 18.22 22.38 -1.11
C MET A 1 17.12 21.35 -1.29
N ILE A 2 17.10 20.29 -0.48
CA ILE A 2 16.01 19.31 -0.53
C ILE A 2 14.94 19.85 0.42
N TYR A 3 13.98 20.58 -0.14
CA TYR A 3 12.74 20.86 0.55
C TYR A 3 12.01 19.52 0.65
N ASN A 4 12.06 18.89 1.82
CA ASN A 4 11.23 17.73 2.10
C ASN A 4 10.04 18.25 2.92
N PRO A 5 8.96 18.74 2.28
CA PRO A 5 7.82 19.21 3.02
C PRO A 5 7.32 18.06 3.91
N GLU A 6 6.91 18.40 5.11
CA GLU A 6 6.25 17.45 6.01
C GLU A 6 5.10 16.74 5.25
N PHE A 7 5.00 15.42 5.41
CA PHE A 7 3.90 14.64 4.87
C PHE A 7 2.87 14.41 5.96
N HIS A 8 1.71 15.04 5.84
CA HIS A 8 0.58 14.80 6.72
C HIS A 8 -0.21 13.60 6.22
N LEU A 9 -0.23 12.54 7.03
CA LEU A 9 -0.98 11.33 6.73
C LEU A 9 -2.50 11.60 6.60
N SER A 10 -3.00 12.61 7.29
CA SER A 10 -4.40 13.06 7.24
C SER A 10 -4.86 13.46 5.84
N SER A 11 -3.98 14.02 5.01
CA SER A 11 -4.29 14.38 3.62
C SER A 11 -4.51 13.15 2.74
N LEU A 12 -3.64 12.14 2.85
CA LEU A 12 -3.81 10.86 2.17
C LEU A 12 -5.10 10.16 2.63
N ILE A 13 -5.32 10.09 3.94
CA ILE A 13 -6.52 9.46 4.50
C ILE A 13 -7.79 10.16 4.01
N SER A 14 -7.76 11.49 3.85
CA SER A 14 -8.89 12.25 3.31
C SER A 14 -9.23 11.83 1.88
N GLU A 15 -8.23 11.57 1.02
CA GLU A 15 -8.47 11.04 -0.33
C GLU A 15 -9.00 9.60 -0.28
N MET A 16 -8.46 8.75 0.59
CA MET A 16 -8.96 7.38 0.79
C MET A 16 -10.44 7.36 1.20
N ILE A 17 -10.85 8.24 2.12
CA ILE A 17 -12.23 8.35 2.58
C ILE A 17 -13.17 8.73 1.42
N LYS A 18 -12.76 9.59 0.49
CA LYS A 18 -13.59 9.94 -0.69
C LYS A 18 -13.87 8.71 -1.55
N VAL A 19 -12.86 7.86 -1.76
CA VAL A 19 -13.00 6.60 -2.50
C VAL A 19 -13.92 5.64 -1.74
N PHE A 20 -13.67 5.39 -0.46
CA PHE A 20 -14.45 4.40 0.30
C PHE A 20 -15.91 4.80 0.55
N ARG A 21 -16.21 6.10 0.59
CA ARG A 21 -17.60 6.60 0.63
C ARG A 21 -18.41 6.19 -0.59
N LYS A 22 -17.81 6.22 -1.78
CA LYS A 22 -18.44 5.81 -3.05
C LYS A 22 -18.82 4.32 -3.02
N HIS A 23 -18.12 3.52 -2.21
CA HIS A 23 -18.31 2.07 -2.09
C HIS A 23 -18.96 1.63 -0.76
N HIS A 24 -19.45 2.58 0.05
CA HIS A 24 -20.21 2.32 1.29
C HIS A 24 -19.48 1.51 2.40
N TYR A 25 -18.15 1.57 2.49
CA TYR A 25 -17.38 0.93 3.56
C TYR A 25 -17.34 1.77 4.86
N LYS A 26 -18.46 1.83 5.59
CA LYS A 26 -18.63 2.71 6.76
C LYS A 26 -17.64 2.44 7.91
N ASP A 27 -17.43 1.18 8.27
CA ASP A 27 -16.56 0.83 9.40
C ASP A 27 -15.09 1.18 9.12
N LEU A 28 -14.66 1.01 7.86
CA LEU A 28 -13.32 1.44 7.41
C LEU A 28 -13.19 2.97 7.43
N GLU A 29 -14.22 3.70 6.98
CA GLU A 29 -14.23 5.16 7.03
C GLU A 29 -14.08 5.68 8.47
N GLU A 30 -14.78 5.10 9.44
CA GLU A 30 -14.68 5.51 10.85
C GLU A 30 -13.29 5.28 11.43
N LYS A 31 -12.69 4.10 11.16
CA LYS A 31 -11.31 3.79 11.58
C LYS A 31 -10.31 4.78 10.98
N LEU A 32 -10.45 5.10 9.68
CA LEU A 32 -9.59 6.05 8.98
C LEU A 32 -9.73 7.47 9.53
N LYS A 33 -10.96 7.95 9.78
CA LYS A 33 -11.19 9.28 10.39
C LYS A 33 -10.48 9.43 11.73
N LYS A 34 -10.49 8.38 12.55
CA LYS A 34 -9.81 8.40 13.85
C LYS A 34 -8.31 8.68 13.68
N ILE A 35 -7.66 7.99 12.75
CA ILE A 35 -6.23 8.17 12.45
C ILE A 35 -5.95 9.56 11.86
N ALA A 36 -6.83 10.05 10.99
CA ALA A 36 -6.65 11.38 10.39
C ALA A 36 -6.69 12.50 11.43
N ASN A 37 -7.52 12.36 12.48
CA ASN A 37 -7.62 13.34 13.56
C ASN A 37 -6.35 13.43 14.42
N ASP A 38 -5.60 12.33 14.51
CA ASP A 38 -4.33 12.29 15.25
C ASP A 38 -3.20 13.05 14.53
N ASN A 39 -3.45 13.50 13.29
CA ASN A 39 -2.60 14.38 12.47
C ASN A 39 -1.12 13.98 12.43
N HIS A 40 -0.86 12.69 12.26
CA HIS A 40 0.50 12.16 12.19
C HIS A 40 1.30 12.82 11.06
N VAL A 41 2.45 13.38 11.44
CA VAL A 41 3.47 13.85 10.51
C VAL A 41 4.50 12.75 10.34
N ILE A 42 4.70 12.33 9.10
CA ILE A 42 5.68 11.30 8.78
C ILE A 42 7.00 11.98 8.43
N SER A 43 8.07 11.51 9.05
CA SER A 43 9.46 11.85 8.71
C SER A 43 10.22 10.56 8.39
N SER A 44 11.22 10.66 7.51
CA SER A 44 11.93 9.49 6.97
C SER A 44 12.58 8.65 8.06
N GLN A 45 12.49 7.32 7.96
CA GLN A 45 13.34 6.43 8.75
C GLN A 45 14.82 6.63 8.39
N LYS A 46 15.70 6.64 9.41
CA LYS A 46 17.13 6.99 9.28
C LYS A 46 17.99 5.91 8.62
N GLU A 47 17.46 4.71 8.38
CA GLU A 47 18.18 3.65 7.67
C GLU A 47 17.32 3.11 6.53
N MET A 48 17.65 3.54 5.32
CA MET A 48 17.01 3.07 4.10
C MET A 48 17.45 1.64 3.80
N ALA A 49 16.51 0.70 3.81
CA ALA A 49 16.69 -0.54 3.07
C ALA A 49 17.01 -0.20 1.60
N ARG A 50 17.95 -0.92 0.99
CA ARG A 50 18.48 -0.61 -0.35
C ARG A 50 17.36 -0.43 -1.38
N ARG A 51 17.34 0.73 -2.06
CA ARG A 51 16.42 1.06 -3.16
C ARG A 51 16.57 0.12 -4.37
N ASP A 52 17.67 -0.64 -4.42
CA ASP A 52 18.08 -1.44 -5.58
C ASP A 52 17.23 -2.71 -5.86
N PHE A 53 16.13 -2.97 -5.12
CA PHE A 53 15.50 -4.30 -5.09
C PHE A 53 13.97 -4.37 -5.21
N ILE A 54 13.30 -3.37 -5.79
CA ILE A 54 11.85 -3.43 -6.02
C ILE A 54 11.55 -3.28 -7.51
N PRO A 55 11.57 -4.40 -8.27
CA PRO A 55 11.27 -4.39 -9.69
C PRO A 55 9.92 -3.70 -9.94
N ASN A 56 9.89 -2.81 -10.94
CA ASN A 56 8.71 -2.08 -11.41
C ASN A 56 8.11 -1.04 -10.47
N LEU A 57 8.70 -0.71 -9.31
CA LEU A 57 8.13 0.34 -8.45
C LEU A 57 8.01 1.68 -9.19
N GLU A 58 9.08 2.12 -9.85
CA GLU A 58 9.07 3.37 -10.64
C GLU A 58 8.04 3.30 -11.77
N TYR A 59 8.01 2.19 -12.50
CA TYR A 59 7.03 1.96 -13.56
C TYR A 59 5.58 2.04 -13.03
N SER A 60 5.29 1.40 -11.89
CA SER A 60 3.96 1.43 -11.28
C SER A 60 3.58 2.85 -10.86
N LEU A 61 4.49 3.60 -10.25
CA LEU A 61 4.27 5.00 -9.86
C LEU A 61 3.97 5.89 -11.08
N ASP A 62 4.73 5.72 -12.17
CA ASP A 62 4.56 6.49 -13.41
C ASP A 62 3.25 6.15 -14.16
N ASN A 63 2.66 4.99 -13.87
CA ASN A 63 1.43 4.50 -14.50
C ASN A 63 0.19 4.56 -13.58
N ILE A 64 0.25 5.34 -12.50
CA ILE A 64 -0.95 5.71 -11.74
C ILE A 64 -1.79 6.67 -12.60
N THR A 65 -2.99 6.23 -12.97
CA THR A 65 -3.87 6.96 -13.92
C THR A 65 -5.31 7.07 -13.41
N GLY A 66 -6.17 7.77 -14.15
CA GLY A 66 -7.60 7.88 -13.84
C GLY A 66 -7.91 8.60 -12.52
N GLU A 67 -8.90 8.10 -11.77
CA GLU A 67 -9.26 8.64 -10.45
C GLU A 67 -8.11 8.50 -9.43
N MET A 68 -7.13 7.62 -9.67
CA MET A 68 -6.05 7.32 -8.72
C MET A 68 -4.87 8.29 -8.77
N VAL A 69 -4.81 9.20 -9.76
CA VAL A 69 -3.74 10.23 -9.87
C VAL A 69 -3.60 11.07 -8.60
N THR A 70 -4.69 11.27 -7.84
CA THR A 70 -4.66 12.01 -6.56
C THR A 70 -3.77 11.33 -5.51
N PHE A 71 -3.46 10.05 -5.66
CA PHE A 71 -2.59 9.28 -4.77
C PHE A 71 -1.12 9.24 -5.21
N ALA A 72 -0.77 9.72 -6.41
CA ALA A 72 0.55 9.51 -7.00
C ALA A 72 1.69 10.12 -6.15
N ASP A 73 1.59 11.41 -5.79
CA ASP A 73 2.61 12.09 -4.96
C ASP A 73 2.73 11.43 -3.58
N TYR A 74 1.59 11.10 -2.95
CA TYR A 74 1.58 10.44 -1.65
C TYR A 74 2.28 9.08 -1.70
N THR A 75 1.96 8.28 -2.71
CA THR A 75 2.50 6.93 -2.88
C THR A 75 4.00 7.00 -3.16
N ALA A 76 4.44 7.90 -4.05
CA ALA A 76 5.85 8.12 -4.35
C ALA A 76 6.62 8.50 -3.07
N ARG A 77 6.18 9.52 -2.34
CA ARG A 77 6.84 9.98 -1.10
C ARG A 77 6.85 8.91 -0.01
N LEU A 78 5.77 8.15 0.14
CA LEU A 78 5.71 7.06 1.12
C LEU A 78 6.62 5.91 0.74
N SER A 79 6.70 5.56 -0.55
CA SER A 79 7.57 4.48 -1.04
C SER A 79 9.05 4.73 -0.73
N GLU A 80 9.46 5.99 -0.62
CA GLU A 80 10.81 6.40 -0.24
C GLU A 80 11.09 6.37 1.27
N GLN A 81 10.04 6.35 2.10
CA GLN A 81 10.13 6.49 3.57
C GLN A 81 9.90 5.18 4.31
N VAL A 82 9.19 4.24 3.70
CA VAL A 82 8.87 2.94 4.30
C VAL A 82 10.02 1.95 4.15
N GLN A 83 10.08 1.01 5.09
CA GLN A 83 10.88 -0.20 4.92
C GLN A 83 10.11 -1.20 4.04
N TRP A 84 10.76 -1.67 2.98
CA TRP A 84 10.23 -2.70 2.12
C TRP A 84 10.66 -4.09 2.56
N HIS A 85 9.75 -5.04 2.41
CA HIS A 85 9.93 -6.44 2.73
C HIS A 85 9.58 -7.28 1.50
N GLN A 86 10.36 -8.33 1.29
CA GLN A 86 10.00 -9.42 0.40
C GLN A 86 9.67 -10.63 1.25
N ALA A 87 8.75 -11.45 0.76
CA ALA A 87 8.47 -12.75 1.34
C ALA A 87 8.22 -13.74 0.21
N SER A 88 8.42 -15.02 0.49
CA SER A 88 8.19 -16.09 -0.47
C SER A 88 6.99 -16.96 -0.11
N ARG A 89 6.34 -16.68 1.03
CA ARG A 89 5.29 -17.51 1.65
C ARG A 89 5.57 -19.01 1.62
N GLY A 90 6.85 -19.40 1.75
CA GLY A 90 7.27 -20.81 1.77
C GLY A 90 7.47 -21.44 0.39
N VAL A 91 7.38 -20.67 -0.70
CA VAL A 91 7.60 -21.14 -2.08
C VAL A 91 8.66 -20.30 -2.83
N PRO A 92 9.89 -20.13 -2.28
CA PRO A 92 10.89 -19.18 -2.78
C PRO A 92 11.28 -19.38 -4.26
N GLU A 93 11.30 -20.61 -4.74
CA GLU A 93 11.69 -20.96 -6.11
C GLU A 93 10.79 -20.35 -7.20
N PHE A 94 9.56 -19.95 -6.86
CA PHE A 94 8.61 -19.31 -7.78
C PHE A 94 8.30 -17.85 -7.42
N PHE A 95 8.87 -17.34 -6.32
CA PHE A 95 8.37 -16.15 -5.65
C PHE A 95 9.44 -15.16 -5.19
N GLU A 96 10.73 -15.51 -5.32
CA GLU A 96 11.81 -14.56 -5.03
C GLU A 96 11.72 -13.35 -5.99
N GLY A 97 11.57 -12.15 -5.43
CA GLY A 97 11.28 -10.93 -6.20
C GLY A 97 9.87 -10.87 -6.82
N GLY A 98 8.97 -11.78 -6.41
CA GLY A 98 7.61 -11.88 -6.95
C GLY A 98 6.64 -10.85 -6.37
N TYR A 99 6.82 -10.49 -5.10
CA TYR A 99 6.11 -9.35 -4.50
C TYR A 99 6.95 -8.67 -3.42
N SER A 100 6.63 -7.40 -3.18
CA SER A 100 7.16 -6.59 -2.10
C SER A 100 6.01 -5.93 -1.37
N PHE A 101 6.15 -5.75 -0.06
CA PHE A 101 5.20 -5.00 0.74
C PHE A 101 5.90 -4.14 1.76
N SER A 102 5.20 -3.13 2.27
CA SER A 102 5.66 -2.28 3.35
C SER A 102 4.54 -2.04 4.34
N VAL A 103 4.88 -1.48 5.52
CA VAL A 103 3.89 -1.07 6.53
C VAL A 103 4.05 0.43 6.78
N ILE A 104 2.97 1.17 6.58
CA ILE A 104 2.88 2.61 6.87
C ILE A 104 2.20 2.79 8.24
N ILE A 105 1.04 2.17 8.43
CA ILE A 105 0.31 2.15 9.71
C ILE A 105 0.30 0.71 10.22
N GLY A 106 0.60 0.50 11.48
CA GLY A 106 0.61 -0.81 12.12
C GLY A 106 1.91 -1.12 12.84
N ASP A 107 2.06 -2.34 13.32
CA ASP A 107 3.28 -2.80 13.98
C ASP A 107 4.50 -2.60 13.08
N SER A 108 5.53 -1.96 13.64
CA SER A 108 6.78 -1.59 12.93
C SER A 108 6.61 -0.63 11.74
N GLY A 109 5.42 -0.03 11.57
CA GLY A 109 5.16 1.00 10.56
C GLY A 109 5.66 2.40 10.97
N LEU A 110 5.45 3.37 10.08
CA LEU A 110 5.72 4.78 10.33
C LEU A 110 4.78 5.38 11.41
N VAL A 111 3.57 4.83 11.51
CA VAL A 111 2.57 5.17 12.53
C VAL A 111 2.12 3.89 13.25
N PRO A 112 2.52 3.68 14.51
CA PRO A 112 2.08 2.51 15.28
C PRO A 112 0.56 2.46 15.44
N SER A 113 -0.04 1.28 15.25
CA SER A 113 -1.47 1.04 15.45
C SER A 113 -1.75 -0.43 15.67
N THR A 114 -2.66 -0.75 16.59
CA THR A 114 -3.18 -2.11 16.80
C THR A 114 -4.58 -2.31 16.19
N ASN A 115 -5.19 -1.25 15.66
CA ASN A 115 -6.57 -1.27 15.17
C ASN A 115 -6.68 -1.44 13.65
N ILE A 116 -5.64 -1.04 12.92
CA ILE A 116 -5.56 -1.10 11.47
C ILE A 116 -4.11 -1.33 11.05
N ARG A 117 -3.94 -2.04 9.95
CA ARG A 117 -2.67 -2.12 9.24
C ARG A 117 -2.86 -1.58 7.83
N MET A 118 -1.96 -0.71 7.39
CA MET A 118 -1.98 -0.11 6.06
C MET A 118 -0.56 -0.06 5.53
N GLY A 119 -0.39 -0.31 4.24
CA GLY A 119 0.92 -0.37 3.60
C GLY A 119 0.83 -0.25 2.10
N LEU A 120 2.00 -0.31 1.45
CA LEU A 120 2.09 -0.48 0.01
C LEU A 120 2.31 -1.95 -0.31
N TYR A 121 1.71 -2.41 -1.38
CA TYR A 121 1.88 -3.75 -1.93
C TYR A 121 2.23 -3.61 -3.41
N LEU A 122 3.25 -4.34 -3.85
CA LEU A 122 3.66 -4.41 -5.24
C LEU A 122 3.88 -5.86 -5.62
N GLN A 123 3.19 -6.31 -6.66
CA GLN A 123 3.38 -7.62 -7.26
C GLN A 123 4.04 -7.46 -8.62
N ASN A 124 5.01 -8.31 -8.91
CA ASN A 124 5.72 -8.31 -10.18
C ASN A 124 4.82 -8.91 -11.28
N GLN A 125 5.09 -8.54 -12.52
CA GLN A 125 4.38 -9.08 -13.68
C GLN A 125 4.60 -10.60 -13.81
N ASN A 126 3.58 -11.31 -14.31
CA ASN A 126 3.63 -12.76 -14.55
C ASN A 126 3.97 -13.60 -13.31
N VAL A 127 3.56 -13.13 -12.14
CA VAL A 127 3.71 -13.84 -10.86
C VAL A 127 2.34 -14.14 -10.30
N ASP A 128 2.06 -15.43 -10.05
CA ASP A 128 0.82 -15.88 -9.44
C ASP A 128 0.95 -15.90 -7.91
N TYR A 129 0.25 -15.01 -7.23
CA TYR A 129 0.22 -15.00 -5.77
C TYR A 129 -0.72 -16.10 -5.26
N PRO A 130 -0.22 -17.15 -4.56
CA PRO A 130 -1.05 -18.29 -4.20
C PRO A 130 -2.21 -17.91 -3.29
N SER A 131 -3.30 -18.68 -3.37
CA SER A 131 -4.44 -18.53 -2.48
C SER A 131 -3.99 -18.62 -1.02
N HIS A 132 -4.39 -17.65 -0.22
CA HIS A 132 -4.11 -17.59 1.20
C HIS A 132 -5.24 -16.86 1.93
N ALA A 133 -5.30 -17.02 3.24
CA ALA A 133 -6.27 -16.36 4.10
C ALA A 133 -5.66 -16.00 5.44
N HIS A 134 -6.25 -15.03 6.11
CA HIS A 134 -5.96 -14.65 7.48
C HIS A 134 -7.24 -14.13 8.14
N GLU A 135 -7.23 -14.03 9.48
CA GLU A 135 -8.43 -13.62 10.23
C GLU A 135 -8.84 -12.16 10.02
N ALA A 136 -7.90 -11.27 9.70
CA ALA A 136 -8.19 -9.86 9.49
C ALA A 136 -8.99 -9.63 8.19
N GLU A 137 -9.91 -8.67 8.19
CA GLU A 137 -10.50 -8.14 6.97
C GLU A 137 -9.44 -7.33 6.19
N GLU A 138 -9.38 -7.50 4.87
CA GLU A 138 -8.40 -6.84 4.01
C GLU A 138 -9.06 -6.17 2.82
N TYR A 139 -8.57 -4.97 2.49
CA TYR A 139 -9.05 -4.17 1.38
C TYR A 139 -7.86 -3.74 0.53
N TYR A 140 -7.98 -3.94 -0.78
CA TYR A 140 -7.00 -3.47 -1.75
C TYR A 140 -7.55 -2.26 -2.51
N LEU A 141 -6.77 -1.18 -2.56
CA LEU A 141 -6.98 -0.08 -3.48
C LEU A 141 -5.94 -0.18 -4.59
N ILE A 142 -6.39 -0.48 -5.80
CA ILE A 142 -5.49 -0.64 -6.95
C ILE A 142 -5.11 0.75 -7.46
N LEU A 143 -3.82 1.09 -7.34
CA LEU A 143 -3.31 2.41 -7.75
C LEU A 143 -2.82 2.43 -9.20
N SER A 144 -2.29 1.31 -9.68
CA SER A 144 -1.69 1.19 -11.02
C SER A 144 -1.66 -0.27 -11.46
N GLY A 145 -1.67 -0.49 -12.77
CA GLY A 145 -1.60 -1.82 -13.37
C GLY A 145 -2.92 -2.58 -13.31
N HIS A 146 -2.88 -3.84 -13.71
CA HIS A 146 -4.04 -4.72 -13.79
C HIS A 146 -3.68 -6.10 -13.25
N GLY A 147 -4.68 -6.81 -12.74
CA GLY A 147 -4.50 -8.18 -12.27
C GLY A 147 -5.81 -8.91 -12.09
N SER A 148 -5.76 -10.24 -12.22
CA SER A 148 -6.88 -11.12 -11.90
C SER A 148 -6.78 -11.56 -10.44
N TRP A 149 -7.86 -11.34 -9.71
CA TRP A 149 -8.00 -11.63 -8.29
C TRP A 149 -8.88 -12.85 -8.09
N GLN A 150 -8.55 -13.68 -7.11
CA GLN A 150 -9.29 -14.90 -6.83
C GLN A 150 -9.88 -14.88 -5.41
N ILE A 151 -11.16 -15.26 -5.29
CA ILE A 151 -11.79 -15.57 -4.00
C ILE A 151 -12.43 -16.94 -4.11
N GLY A 152 -11.90 -17.92 -3.38
CA GLY A 152 -12.29 -19.32 -3.53
C GLY A 152 -12.07 -19.80 -4.97
N ASN A 153 -13.14 -20.16 -5.67
CA ASN A 153 -13.08 -20.61 -7.07
C ASN A 153 -13.51 -19.53 -8.07
N SER A 154 -13.77 -18.30 -7.61
CA SER A 154 -14.23 -17.19 -8.45
C SER A 154 -13.10 -16.23 -8.77
N TRP A 155 -13.11 -15.69 -9.99
CA TRP A 155 -12.11 -14.75 -10.50
C TRP A 155 -12.74 -13.39 -10.79
N TYR A 156 -11.97 -12.33 -10.55
CA TYR A 156 -12.36 -10.93 -10.72
C TYR A 156 -11.20 -10.15 -11.32
N ASP A 157 -11.43 -9.40 -12.39
CA ASP A 157 -10.38 -8.56 -12.97
C ASP A 157 -10.44 -7.16 -12.35
N ALA A 158 -9.30 -6.72 -11.80
CA ALA A 158 -9.11 -5.34 -11.42
C ALA A 158 -8.47 -4.58 -12.58
N ILE A 159 -9.22 -3.61 -13.11
CA ILE A 159 -8.87 -2.73 -14.23
C ILE A 159 -8.66 -1.30 -13.77
#